data_AF-A0A4Y1ZG94-F1
#
_entry.id   AF-A0A4Y1ZG94-F1
#
_cell.length_a   1.000
_cell.length_b   1.000
_cell.length_c   1.000
_cell.angle_alpha   90.00
_cell.angle_beta   90.00
_cell.angle_gamma   90.00
#
_symmetry.space_group_name_H-M   'P 1'
#
loop_
_entity.id
_entity.type
_entity.pdbx_description
1 polymer ?
#
loop_
_entity_poly.entity_id
_entity_poly.type
_entity_poly.pdbx_seq_one_letter_code
_entity_poly.pdbx_strand_id
1 'polypeptide(L)'
;MAGVEKLVRQGIPVIITTQCLEEGQNMELYEVGKRVADAGGITAGDMNTEAIVAKLMWVLAQTSDPAVVKKMIQTPIAHDLDYI
;
A
#
# COMPACT_ATOMS: atom_id res chain seq x y z
N MET A 1 5.08 12.57 16.49
CA MET A 1 4.61 11.33 15.85
C MET A 1 4.23 11.66 14.42
N ALA A 2 4.84 11.00 13.44
CA ALA A 2 4.49 11.21 12.04
C ALA A 2 3.01 10.81 11.80
N GLY A 3 2.30 11.52 10.92
CA GLY A 3 0.85 11.33 10.72
C GLY A 3 0.46 9.88 10.37
N VAL A 4 1.30 9.18 9.61
CA VAL A 4 1.08 7.79 9.20
C VAL A 4 1.10 6.84 10.39
N GLU A 5 2.11 6.94 11.26
CA GLU A 5 2.23 6.08 12.44
C GLU A 5 0.99 6.19 13.34
N LYS A 6 0.44 7.41 13.47
CA LYS A 6 -0.80 7.65 14.23
C LYS A 6 -1.99 6.92 13.61
N LEU A 7 -2.18 7.01 12.29
CA LEU A 7 -3.29 6.36 11.57
C LEU A 7 -3.18 4.83 11.65
N VAL A 8 -1.99 4.28 11.46
CA VAL A 8 -1.73 2.85 11.56
C VAL A 8 -2.03 2.33 12.97
N ARG A 9 -1.61 3.06 14.02
CA ARG A 9 -1.96 2.73 15.42
C ARG A 9 -3.46 2.77 15.71
N GLN A 10 -4.24 3.50 14.92
CA GLN A 10 -5.71 3.52 15.00
C GLN A 10 -6.38 2.41 14.18
N GLY A 11 -5.60 1.51 13.55
CA GLY A 11 -6.11 0.45 12.70
C GLY A 11 -6.58 0.94 11.32
N ILE A 12 -6.23 2.17 10.92
CA ILE A 12 -6.57 2.72 9.61
C ILE A 12 -5.47 2.30 8.62
N PRO A 13 -5.79 1.52 7.56
CA PRO A 13 -4.80 1.16 6.55
C PRO A 13 -4.32 2.39 5.78
N VAL A 14 -3.00 2.53 5.66
CA VAL A 14 -2.36 3.59 4.90
C VAL A 14 -1.60 2.95 3.74
N ILE A 15 -2.12 3.13 2.52
CA ILE A 15 -1.48 2.62 1.31
C ILE A 15 -0.57 3.69 0.72
N ILE A 16 0.64 3.29 0.31
CA ILE A 16 1.66 4.16 -0.26
C ILE A 16 1.91 3.71 -1.70
N THR A 17 1.90 4.67 -2.62
CA THR A 17 2.29 4.46 -4.02
C THR A 17 3.13 5.65 -4.51
N THR A 18 3.63 5.57 -5.73
CA THR A 18 4.37 6.64 -6.40
C THR A 18 3.44 7.46 -7.31
N GLN A 19 3.78 8.73 -7.52
CA GLN A 19 3.10 9.59 -8.52
C GLN A 19 3.70 9.42 -9.93
N CYS A 20 4.80 8.68 -10.06
CA CYS A 20 5.42 8.36 -11.34
C CYS A 20 4.83 7.06 -11.88
N LEU A 21 3.93 7.16 -12.86
CA LEU A 21 3.28 6.01 -13.50
C LEU A 21 4.19 5.26 -14.49
N GLU A 22 5.22 5.92 -15.04
CA GLU A 22 6.02 5.37 -16.16
C GLU A 22 7.44 4.87 -15.81
N GLU A 23 7.99 5.27 -14.67
CA GLU A 23 9.27 4.72 -14.23
C GLU A 23 9.00 3.73 -13.10
N GLY A 24 8.84 2.47 -13.52
CA GLY A 24 9.17 1.37 -12.64
C GLY A 24 10.61 1.52 -12.15
N GLN A 25 10.89 0.83 -11.06
CA GLN A 25 12.22 0.65 -10.48
C GLN A 25 12.62 1.66 -9.40
N ASN A 26 12.01 1.47 -8.23
CA ASN A 26 12.71 1.01 -7.02
C ASN A 26 12.22 1.76 -5.77
N MET A 27 11.17 1.23 -5.11
CA MET A 27 10.71 1.76 -3.82
C MET A 27 11.75 1.60 -2.69
N GLU A 28 12.80 0.77 -2.85
CA GLU A 28 13.92 0.71 -1.91
C GLU A 28 14.83 1.96 -2.00
N LEU A 29 14.79 2.69 -3.13
CA LEU A 29 15.59 3.90 -3.37
C LEU A 29 14.92 5.18 -2.87
N TYR A 30 13.60 5.17 -2.70
CA TYR A 30 12.87 6.29 -2.12
C TYR A 30 12.91 6.19 -0.60
N GLU A 31 13.86 6.91 0.00
CA GLU A 31 14.01 7.08 1.44
C GLU A 31 12.67 7.40 2.15
N VAL A 32 11.76 8.09 1.45
CA VAL A 32 10.40 8.40 1.92
C VAL A 32 9.51 7.15 1.95
N GLY A 33 9.49 6.33 0.90
CA GLY A 33 8.68 5.11 0.85
C GLY A 33 9.07 4.13 1.96
N LYS A 34 10.37 3.94 2.17
CA LYS A 34 10.92 3.12 3.25
C LYS A 34 10.52 3.64 4.64
N ARG A 35 10.65 4.94 4.90
CA ARG A 35 10.24 5.55 6.18
C ARG A 35 8.75 5.37 6.48
N VAL A 36 7.90 5.41 5.45
CA VAL A 36 6.45 5.24 5.62
C VAL A 36 6.09 3.76 5.79
N ALA A 37 6.81 2.84 5.13
CA ALA A 37 6.71 1.41 5.41
C ALA A 37 7.18 1.06 6.84
N ASP A 38 8.28 1.66 7.31
CA ASP A 38 8.78 1.52 8.69
C ASP A 38 7.76 2.07 9.72
N ALA A 39 6.97 3.08 9.35
CA ALA A 39 5.85 3.59 10.14
C ALA A 39 4.58 2.70 10.10
N GLY A 40 4.64 1.56 9.42
CA GLY A 40 3.56 0.57 9.30
C GLY A 40 2.60 0.80 8.13
N GLY A 41 2.95 1.67 7.18
CA GLY A 41 2.23 1.79 5.91
C GLY A 41 2.42 0.56 5.02
N ILE A 42 1.56 0.43 4.02
CA ILE A 42 1.52 -0.69 3.08
C ILE A 42 1.96 -0.18 1.71
N THR A 43 3.07 -0.71 1.17
CA THR A 43 3.45 -0.44 -0.22
C THR A 43 2.48 -1.12 -1.18
N ALA A 44 2.06 -0.39 -2.20
CA ALA A 44 1.25 -0.86 -3.30
C ALA A 44 2.05 -1.45 -4.47
N GLY A 45 3.38 -1.46 -4.39
CA GLY A 45 4.22 -1.91 -5.50
C GLY A 45 3.99 -1.05 -6.74
N ASP A 46 3.88 -1.67 -7.90
CA ASP A 46 3.65 -1.01 -9.19
C ASP A 46 2.17 -0.80 -9.57
N MET A 47 1.22 -1.02 -8.64
CA MET A 47 -0.18 -0.73 -8.89
C MET A 47 -0.41 0.78 -9.18
N ASN A 48 -1.22 1.08 -10.20
CA ASN A 48 -1.74 2.43 -10.41
C ASN A 48 -2.77 2.82 -9.33
N THR A 49 -3.06 4.11 -9.23
CA THR A 49 -3.91 4.65 -8.16
C THR A 49 -5.34 4.11 -8.25
N GLU A 50 -5.87 3.96 -9.45
CA GLU A 50 -7.21 3.47 -9.73
C GLU A 50 -7.40 2.03 -9.24
N ALA A 51 -6.43 1.15 -9.52
CA ALA A 51 -6.42 -0.23 -9.05
C ALA A 51 -6.30 -0.29 -7.53
N ILE A 52 -5.43 0.51 -6.93
CA ILE A 52 -5.26 0.58 -5.46
C ILE A 52 -6.58 0.95 -4.78
N VAL A 53 -7.26 2.00 -5.24
CA VAL A 53 -8.50 2.47 -4.63
C VAL A 53 -9.59 1.41 -4.73
N ALA A 54 -9.80 0.83 -5.92
CA ALA A 54 -10.80 -0.22 -6.12
C ALA A 54 -10.51 -1.46 -5.28
N LYS A 55 -9.25 -1.92 -5.27
CA LYS A 55 -8.80 -3.09 -4.50
C LYS A 55 -8.95 -2.85 -3.01
N LEU A 56 -8.56 -1.68 -2.50
CA LEU A 56 -8.71 -1.36 -1.08
C LEU A 56 -10.18 -1.35 -0.65
N MET A 57 -11.07 -0.74 -1.43
CA MET A 57 -12.50 -0.77 -1.15
C MET A 57 -13.04 -2.20 -1.09
N TRP A 58 -12.62 -3.06 -2.01
CA TRP A 58 -13.00 -4.47 -2.02
C TRP A 58 -12.43 -5.24 -0.82
N VAL A 59 -11.15 -5.08 -0.50
CA VAL A 59 -10.48 -5.73 0.63
C VAL A 59 -11.14 -5.35 1.97
N LEU A 60 -11.46 -4.08 2.17
CA LEU A 60 -12.11 -3.60 3.39
C LEU A 60 -13.53 -4.17 3.58
N ALA A 61 -14.19 -4.61 2.51
CA ALA A 61 -15.44 -5.34 2.62
C ALA A 61 -15.26 -6.80 3.07
N GLN A 62 -14.05 -7.38 2.90
CA GLN A 62 -13.74 -8.76 3.29
C GLN A 62 -13.20 -8.85 4.72
N THR A 63 -12.45 -7.85 5.18
CA THR A 63 -11.78 -7.89 6.48
C THR A 63 -11.45 -6.50 7.01
N SER A 64 -11.38 -6.40 8.34
CA SER A 64 -10.86 -5.25 9.06
C SER A 64 -9.53 -5.55 9.77
N ASP A 65 -8.97 -6.75 9.62
CA ASP A 65 -7.65 -7.11 10.19
C ASP A 65 -6.54 -6.47 9.35
N PRO A 66 -5.74 -5.52 9.89
CA PRO A 66 -4.69 -4.84 9.15
C PRO A 66 -3.65 -5.77 8.52
N ALA A 67 -3.35 -6.91 9.17
CA ALA A 67 -2.39 -7.89 8.63
C ALA A 67 -2.95 -8.58 7.38
N VAL A 68 -4.25 -8.90 7.39
CA VAL A 68 -4.94 -9.49 6.25
C VAL A 68 -5.12 -8.45 5.14
N VAL A 69 -5.47 -7.20 5.47
CA VAL A 69 -5.55 -6.09 4.51
C VAL A 69 -4.22 -5.93 3.77
N LYS A 70 -3.11 -5.86 4.52
CA LYS A 70 -1.75 -5.78 3.93
C LYS A 70 -1.50 -6.94 2.98
N LYS A 71 -1.75 -8.17 3.41
CA LYS A 71 -1.55 -9.37 2.60
C LYS A 71 -2.37 -9.34 1.31
N MET A 72 -3.64 -8.95 1.39
CA MET A 72 -4.53 -8.92 0.22
C MET A 72 -4.15 -7.82 -0.77
N ILE A 73 -3.77 -6.63 -0.30
CA ILE A 73 -3.26 -5.54 -1.16
C ILE A 73 -2.01 -6.01 -1.91
N GLN A 74 -1.11 -6.71 -1.21
CA GLN A 74 0.16 -7.22 -1.72
C GLN A 74 0.06 -8.56 -2.49
N THR A 75 -1.14 -9.11 -2.67
CA THR A 75 -1.34 -10.32 -3.48
C THR A 75 -1.83 -9.90 -4.86
N PRO A 76 -1.20 -10.31 -5.97
CA PRO A 76 -1.69 -10.02 -7.32
C PRO A 76 -3.12 -10.53 -7.52
N ILE A 77 -4.02 -9.65 -7.98
CA ILE A 77 -5.42 -9.99 -8.30
C ILE A 77 -5.75 -9.36 -9.65
N ALA A 78 -6.20 -10.18 -10.60
CA ALA A 78 -6.60 -9.70 -11.93
C ALA A 78 -5.55 -8.81 -12.63
N HIS A 79 -4.25 -9.14 -12.46
CA HIS A 79 -3.11 -8.41 -13.06
C HIS A 79 -2.98 -6.94 -12.61
N ASP A 80 -3.38 -6.63 -11.38
CA ASP A 80 -3.19 -5.29 -10.82
C ASP A 80 -1.75 -5.00 -10.38
N LEU A 81 -0.99 -6.01 -9.96
CA LEU A 81 0.34 -5.93 -9.35
C LEU A 81 1.29 -6.96 -9.98
N ASP A 82 2.45 -6.52 -10.44
CA ASP A 82 3.51 -7.42 -10.92
C ASP A 82 4.67 -7.56 -9.90
N TYR A 83 4.99 -6.50 -9.15
CA TYR A 83 6.01 -6.55 -8.08
C TYR A 83 5.73 -5.60 -6.92
N ILE A 84 6.22 -5.95 -5.72
CA ILE A 84 6.11 -5.15 -4.48
C ILE A 84 7.36 -4.31 -4.25
#